data_AF-A0A2V9KT81-F1
#
_entry.id   AF-A0A2V9KT81-F1
#
_cell.length_a   1.000
_cell.length_b   1.000
_cell.length_c   1.000
_cell.angle_alpha   90.00
_cell.angle_beta   90.00
_cell.angle_gamma   90.00
#
_symmetry.space_group_name_H-M   'P 1'
#
loop_
_entity.id
_entity.type
_entity.pdbx_description
1 polymer ?
#
loop_
_entity_poly.entity_id
_entity_poly.type
_entity_poly.pdbx_seq_one_letter_code
_entity_poly.pdbx_strand_id
1 'polypeptide(L)'
;MKTLLLLGLLFAFLGVLAWPGTRSISQTTDVVLVGAGDIADGFGFDLSGAFATTALLDANPTAYVFAVGDHTYGRATDADFMRAYDPTWGRAKARTIPVIGHHDYDSLNAAGYFNYFGPVAGNPTQGWYSTDLGALHIVALNSICPNVGCGSGGAQDAFLRADLAAHMQQPCTLALFHEPLFTSSSEITPNTDIRPLFQDLHDFHADLIVNGHAHNYERFAPQDANGALDLANGIIEIVAGTGGDSHFPFTATLAPNSLVRNADTFGVLKV
;
A
#
# COMPACT_ATOMS: atom_id res chain seq x y z
N MET A 1 47.84 52.45 -16.83
CA MET A 1 47.03 51.96 -15.70
C MET A 1 45.58 51.87 -16.14
N LYS A 2 45.02 50.65 -16.10
CA LYS A 2 43.59 50.23 -16.06
C LYS A 2 43.34 49.09 -17.04
N THR A 3 43.67 47.89 -16.57
CA THR A 3 43.23 46.60 -17.08
C THR A 3 41.74 46.45 -16.76
N LEU A 4 40.88 46.24 -17.76
CA LEU A 4 39.47 45.91 -17.56
C LEU A 4 39.32 44.39 -17.67
N LEU A 5 39.07 43.70 -16.56
CA LEU A 5 38.59 42.32 -16.56
C LEU A 5 37.11 42.30 -16.98
N LEU A 6 36.78 41.58 -18.05
CA LEU A 6 35.42 41.10 -18.27
C LEU A 6 35.22 39.79 -17.51
N LEU A 7 34.38 39.81 -16.47
CA LEU A 7 33.77 38.59 -15.94
C LEU A 7 32.57 38.24 -16.83
N GLY A 8 32.67 37.12 -17.56
CA GLY A 8 31.52 36.49 -18.20
C GLY A 8 30.70 35.73 -17.17
N LEU A 9 29.46 36.17 -16.94
CA LEU A 9 28.46 35.38 -16.19
C LEU A 9 28.02 34.19 -17.06
N LEU A 10 28.33 32.97 -16.62
CA LEU A 10 27.66 31.76 -17.08
C LEU A 10 26.23 31.76 -16.51
N PHE A 11 25.23 31.92 -17.37
CA PHE A 11 23.86 31.55 -17.04
C PHE A 11 23.74 30.02 -17.10
N ALA A 12 23.67 29.38 -15.95
CA ALA A 12 23.24 27.99 -15.86
C ALA A 12 21.74 27.92 -16.17
N PHE A 13 21.38 27.40 -17.34
CA PHE A 13 20.01 27.01 -17.64
C PHE A 13 19.67 25.77 -16.80
N LEU A 14 18.91 25.97 -15.71
CA LEU A 14 18.15 24.91 -15.06
C LEU A 14 17.03 24.49 -16.02
N GLY A 15 17.27 23.46 -16.81
CA GLY A 15 16.23 22.78 -17.57
C GLY A 15 15.28 22.10 -16.59
N VAL A 16 14.13 22.71 -16.35
CA VAL A 16 13.00 22.04 -15.71
C VAL A 16 12.52 20.97 -16.70
N LEU A 17 12.85 19.72 -16.45
CA LEU A 17 12.24 18.57 -17.12
C LEU A 17 10.76 18.53 -16.71
N ALA A 18 9.92 19.24 -17.47
CA ALA A 18 8.48 19.07 -17.40
C ALA A 18 8.16 17.69 -17.99
N TRP A 19 7.75 16.75 -17.14
CA TRP A 19 7.05 15.54 -17.58
C TRP A 19 5.92 15.96 -18.53
N PRO A 20 5.69 15.27 -19.68
CA PRO A 20 4.48 15.48 -20.43
C PRO A 20 3.33 14.99 -19.55
N GLY A 21 2.69 15.92 -18.83
CA GLY A 21 1.46 15.62 -18.12
C GLY A 21 0.41 15.29 -19.16
N THR A 22 0.09 14.00 -19.31
CA THR A 22 -1.21 13.61 -19.84
C THR A 22 -2.25 14.29 -18.97
N ARG A 23 -3.02 15.21 -19.56
CA ARG A 23 -4.17 15.80 -18.88
C ARG A 23 -5.11 14.65 -18.54
N SER A 24 -5.14 14.25 -17.26
CA SER A 24 -6.21 13.40 -16.76
C SER A 24 -7.50 14.22 -16.87
N ILE A 25 -8.40 13.76 -17.72
CA ILE A 25 -9.74 14.31 -17.81
C ILE A 25 -10.48 13.70 -16.63
N SER A 26 -10.77 14.50 -15.60
CA SER A 26 -11.60 14.05 -14.48
C SER A 26 -12.92 13.53 -15.04
N GLN A 27 -13.18 12.25 -14.81
CA GLN A 27 -14.46 11.67 -15.15
C GLN A 27 -15.42 11.92 -13.98
N THR A 28 -16.71 12.04 -14.27
CA THR A 28 -17.76 12.23 -13.26
C THR A 28 -18.01 10.95 -12.40
N THR A 29 -17.04 10.03 -12.39
CA THR A 29 -17.03 8.68 -11.81
C THR A 29 -15.72 8.36 -11.07
N ASP A 30 -14.85 9.36 -10.85
CA ASP A 30 -13.54 9.15 -10.20
C ASP A 30 -13.74 8.62 -8.76
N VAL A 31 -13.42 7.34 -8.56
CA VAL A 31 -13.42 6.71 -7.24
C VAL A 31 -12.20 7.19 -6.48
N VAL A 32 -12.44 7.77 -5.31
CA VAL A 32 -11.37 8.20 -4.41
C VAL A 32 -11.18 7.15 -3.34
N LEU A 33 -9.93 6.73 -3.12
CA LEU A 33 -9.57 5.90 -2.00
C LEU A 33 -8.65 6.65 -1.05
N VAL A 34 -8.78 6.39 0.25
CA VAL A 34 -7.89 6.89 1.29
C VAL A 34 -7.50 5.74 2.23
N GLY A 35 -6.23 5.64 2.61
CA GLY A 35 -5.83 4.50 3.44
C GLY A 35 -4.36 4.41 3.79
N ALA A 36 -4.04 3.43 4.62
CA ALA A 36 -2.73 3.11 5.16
C ALA A 36 -2.79 1.70 5.78
N GLY A 37 -1.65 1.14 6.16
CA GLY A 37 -1.54 -0.04 7.04
C GLY A 37 -1.04 0.36 8.41
N ASP A 38 -0.87 -0.63 9.30
CA ASP A 38 -0.09 -0.48 10.54
C ASP A 38 -0.76 0.54 11.49
N ILE A 39 -2.00 0.21 11.87
CA ILE A 39 -3.00 1.21 12.27
C ILE A 39 -3.03 1.47 13.77
N ALA A 40 -3.46 0.48 14.57
CA ALA A 40 -3.71 0.68 15.99
C ALA A 40 -2.64 0.00 16.83
N ASP A 41 -1.95 0.74 17.70
CA ASP A 41 -1.05 0.11 18.69
C ASP A 41 -1.86 -0.63 19.77
N GLY A 42 -2.16 -1.90 19.53
CA GLY A 42 -2.77 -2.79 20.53
C GLY A 42 -1.77 -3.51 21.44
N PHE A 43 -0.46 -3.29 21.28
CA PHE A 43 0.54 -3.78 22.24
C PHE A 43 0.64 -2.83 23.44
N GLY A 44 0.82 -1.53 23.16
CA GLY A 44 0.93 -0.45 24.13
C GLY A 44 -0.39 0.27 24.44
N PHE A 45 -1.43 0.10 23.61
CA PHE A 45 -2.69 0.83 23.69
C PHE A 45 -2.54 2.35 23.53
N ASP A 46 -1.49 2.82 22.86
CA ASP A 46 -1.40 4.22 22.43
C ASP A 46 -2.12 4.41 21.08
N LEU A 47 -3.43 4.62 21.15
CA LEU A 47 -4.26 4.80 19.96
C LEU A 47 -4.20 6.24 19.40
N SER A 48 -3.32 7.10 19.91
CA SER A 48 -3.30 8.52 19.52
C SER A 48 -2.99 8.71 18.03
N GLY A 49 -2.05 7.94 17.47
CA GLY A 49 -1.75 7.91 16.04
C GLY A 49 -2.95 7.46 15.20
N ALA A 50 -3.56 6.32 15.57
CA ALA A 50 -4.76 5.79 14.92
C ALA A 50 -5.93 6.79 14.94
N PHE A 51 -6.15 7.50 16.05
CA PHE A 51 -7.17 8.55 16.12
C PHE A 51 -6.85 9.74 15.22
N ALA A 52 -5.58 10.16 15.14
CA ALA A 52 -5.17 11.26 14.28
C ALA A 52 -5.39 10.94 12.79
N THR A 53 -5.06 9.72 12.35
CA THR A 53 -5.30 9.29 10.97
C THR A 53 -6.78 9.01 10.69
N THR A 54 -7.55 8.56 11.69
CA THR A 54 -9.02 8.45 11.56
C THR A 54 -9.65 9.82 11.23
N ALA A 55 -9.14 10.92 11.79
CA ALA A 55 -9.63 12.26 11.46
C ALA A 55 -9.43 12.62 9.97
N LEU A 56 -8.40 12.07 9.32
CA LEU A 56 -8.19 12.22 7.87
C LEU A 56 -9.21 11.43 7.06
N LEU A 57 -9.64 10.26 7.55
CA LEU A 57 -10.74 9.49 6.97
C LEU A 57 -12.07 10.24 7.11
N ASP A 58 -12.33 10.85 8.26
CA ASP A 58 -13.53 11.65 8.55
C ASP A 58 -13.59 12.92 7.67
N ALA A 59 -12.42 13.50 7.33
CA ALA A 59 -12.31 14.61 6.38
C ALA A 59 -12.55 14.20 4.91
N ASN A 60 -12.61 12.89 4.61
CA ASN A 60 -12.91 12.34 3.29
C ASN A 60 -14.07 11.33 3.38
N PRO A 61 -15.28 11.75 3.77
CA PRO A 61 -16.37 10.83 4.15
C PRO A 61 -16.96 10.04 2.98
N THR A 62 -16.74 10.49 1.73
CA THR A 62 -17.22 9.82 0.51
C THR A 62 -16.20 8.92 -0.16
N ALA A 63 -14.95 8.91 0.31
CA ALA A 63 -13.90 8.05 -0.24
C ALA A 63 -14.09 6.61 0.25
N TYR A 64 -13.68 5.61 -0.53
CA TYR A 64 -13.48 4.27 0.01
C TYR A 64 -12.22 4.26 0.88
N VAL A 65 -12.17 3.36 1.85
CA VAL A 65 -11.00 3.20 2.72
C VAL A 65 -10.27 1.92 2.37
N PHE A 66 -8.97 1.93 2.17
CA PHE A 66 -8.18 0.69 2.19
C PHE A 66 -7.40 0.59 3.50
N ALA A 67 -7.31 -0.62 4.06
CA ALA A 67 -6.52 -0.92 5.24
C ALA A 67 -5.54 -2.05 4.90
N VAL A 68 -4.26 -1.72 4.70
CA VAL A 68 -3.24 -2.66 4.20
C VAL A 68 -2.53 -3.45 5.30
N GLY A 69 -3.34 -4.15 6.10
CA GLY A 69 -2.88 -5.07 7.15
C GLY A 69 -2.54 -4.43 8.49
N ASP A 70 -2.39 -5.29 9.50
CA ASP A 70 -2.02 -4.98 10.88
C ASP A 70 -2.96 -3.95 11.53
N HIS A 71 -4.21 -4.41 11.70
CA HIS A 71 -5.31 -3.57 12.12
C HIS A 71 -5.26 -3.24 13.60
N THR A 72 -4.98 -4.24 14.44
CA THR A 72 -5.12 -4.11 15.90
C THR A 72 -3.80 -4.24 16.65
N TYR A 73 -2.82 -4.96 16.09
CA TYR A 73 -1.69 -5.53 16.83
C TYR A 73 -2.17 -6.34 18.06
N GLY A 74 -1.27 -6.70 18.98
CA GLY A 74 -1.63 -7.45 20.18
C GLY A 74 -1.78 -8.96 19.94
N ARG A 75 -3.02 -9.46 20.01
CA ARG A 75 -3.36 -10.87 19.71
C ARG A 75 -4.36 -11.01 18.56
N ALA A 76 -4.74 -9.90 17.92
CA ALA A 76 -5.76 -9.84 16.87
C ALA A 76 -7.05 -10.61 17.17
N THR A 77 -7.47 -10.65 18.43
CA THR A 77 -8.73 -11.28 18.85
C THR A 77 -9.93 -10.36 18.56
N ASP A 78 -11.15 -10.91 18.61
CA ASP A 78 -12.38 -10.09 18.55
C ASP A 78 -12.35 -8.93 19.57
N ALA A 79 -11.79 -9.17 20.77
CA ALA A 79 -11.65 -8.16 21.80
C ALA A 79 -10.62 -7.08 21.43
N ASP A 80 -9.54 -7.43 20.72
CA ASP A 80 -8.56 -6.48 20.22
C ASP A 80 -9.17 -5.59 19.14
N PHE A 81 -9.94 -6.18 18.21
CA PHE A 81 -10.71 -5.41 17.23
C PHE A 81 -11.68 -4.44 17.91
N MET A 82 -12.46 -4.90 18.90
CA MET A 82 -13.40 -4.04 19.63
C MET A 82 -12.73 -2.90 20.42
N ARG A 83 -11.50 -3.10 20.93
CA ARG A 83 -10.85 -2.13 21.82
C ARG A 83 -9.82 -1.22 21.15
N ALA A 84 -9.21 -1.65 20.03
CA ALA A 84 -8.14 -0.92 19.35
C ALA A 84 -8.58 -0.37 17.99
N TYR A 85 -9.17 -1.21 17.14
CA TYR A 85 -9.51 -0.82 15.76
C TYR A 85 -10.92 -0.20 15.64
N ASP A 86 -11.93 -0.82 16.24
CA ASP A 86 -13.33 -0.35 16.21
C ASP A 86 -13.50 1.14 16.61
N PRO A 87 -12.91 1.63 17.72
CA PRO A 87 -13.05 3.05 18.11
C PRO A 87 -12.33 4.04 17.18
N THR A 88 -11.35 3.55 16.40
CA THR A 88 -10.51 4.36 15.49
C THR A 88 -11.00 4.16 14.05
N TRP A 89 -10.26 3.41 13.22
CA TRP A 89 -10.57 3.19 11.82
C TRP A 89 -11.85 2.39 11.59
N GLY A 90 -12.30 1.62 12.58
CA GLY A 90 -13.58 0.93 12.54
C GLY A 90 -14.79 1.83 12.32
N ARG A 91 -14.68 3.14 12.61
CA ARG A 91 -15.69 4.14 12.23
C ARG A 91 -15.95 4.20 10.71
N ALA A 92 -14.97 3.79 9.90
CA ALA A 92 -15.07 3.72 8.45
C ALA A 92 -15.36 2.30 7.90
N LYS A 93 -15.57 1.30 8.76
CA LYS A 93 -15.69 -0.12 8.40
C LYS A 93 -16.63 -0.40 7.22
N ALA A 94 -17.77 0.30 7.14
CA ALA A 94 -18.77 0.09 6.10
C ALA A 94 -18.27 0.42 4.67
N ARG A 95 -17.16 1.15 4.55
CA ARG A 95 -16.52 1.55 3.29
C ARG A 95 -15.06 1.08 3.21
N THR A 96 -14.67 0.14 4.06
CA THR A 96 -13.30 -0.39 4.12
C THR A 96 -13.13 -1.59 3.17
N ILE A 97 -12.01 -1.58 2.45
CA ILE A 97 -11.41 -2.66 1.67
C ILE A 97 -10.26 -3.19 2.53
N PRO A 98 -10.50 -4.22 3.37
CA PRO A 98 -9.48 -4.73 4.28
C PRO A 98 -8.54 -5.70 3.56
N VAL A 99 -7.27 -5.63 3.92
CA VAL A 99 -6.23 -6.58 3.51
C VAL A 99 -5.61 -7.14 4.76
N ILE A 100 -5.44 -8.44 4.81
CA ILE A 100 -4.87 -9.14 5.97
C ILE A 100 -3.36 -8.89 6.10
N GLY A 101 -2.90 -8.59 7.31
CA GLY A 101 -1.49 -8.46 7.68
C GLY A 101 -0.98 -9.61 8.54
N HIS A 102 0.30 -9.56 8.89
CA HIS A 102 0.93 -10.65 9.65
C HIS A 102 0.50 -10.63 11.12
N HIS A 103 0.27 -9.45 11.70
CA HIS A 103 -0.27 -9.34 13.07
C HIS A 103 -1.74 -9.75 13.14
N ASP A 104 -2.50 -9.74 12.04
CA ASP A 104 -3.85 -10.31 12.03
C ASP A 104 -3.84 -11.84 12.24
N TYR A 105 -2.75 -12.51 11.86
CA TYR A 105 -2.53 -13.94 12.11
C TYR A 105 -2.02 -14.28 13.51
N ASP A 106 -1.81 -13.29 14.39
CA ASP A 106 -1.53 -13.54 15.81
C ASP A 106 -2.73 -14.23 16.51
N SER A 107 -3.93 -14.06 15.94
CA SER A 107 -5.06 -14.94 16.22
C SER A 107 -5.02 -16.15 15.29
N LEU A 108 -5.29 -17.34 15.83
CA LEU A 108 -5.38 -18.58 15.04
C LEU A 108 -6.27 -18.39 13.82
N ASN A 109 -5.74 -18.70 12.63
CA ASN A 109 -6.39 -18.55 11.33
C ASN A 109 -6.94 -17.14 11.06
N ALA A 110 -6.36 -16.11 11.70
CA ALA A 110 -6.82 -14.74 11.68
C ALA A 110 -8.32 -14.59 12.01
N ALA A 111 -8.81 -15.42 12.94
CA ALA A 111 -10.23 -15.46 13.28
C ALA A 111 -10.81 -14.09 13.65
N GLY A 112 -10.09 -13.26 14.42
CA GLY A 112 -10.56 -11.91 14.75
C GLY A 112 -10.73 -10.99 13.55
N TYR A 113 -9.80 -11.03 12.59
CA TYR A 113 -9.87 -10.28 11.34
C TYR A 113 -11.10 -10.69 10.51
N PHE A 114 -11.28 -11.99 10.27
CA PHE A 114 -12.40 -12.49 9.47
C PHE A 114 -13.75 -12.35 10.18
N ASN A 115 -13.80 -12.49 11.51
CA ASN A 115 -15.01 -12.21 12.30
C ASN A 115 -15.39 -10.73 12.23
N TYR A 116 -14.40 -9.85 12.35
CA TYR A 116 -14.64 -8.42 12.36
C TYR A 116 -15.08 -7.93 10.99
N PHE A 117 -14.31 -8.16 9.92
CA PHE A 117 -14.65 -7.66 8.59
C PHE A 117 -15.73 -8.49 7.89
N GLY A 118 -15.87 -9.77 8.23
CA GLY A 118 -16.89 -10.63 7.63
C GLY A 118 -16.67 -10.81 6.12
N PRO A 119 -17.75 -10.89 5.31
CA PRO A 119 -17.64 -11.24 3.90
C PRO A 119 -16.80 -10.29 3.02
N VAL A 120 -16.58 -9.03 3.43
CA VAL A 120 -15.76 -8.10 2.63
C VAL A 120 -14.27 -8.42 2.69
N ALA A 121 -13.83 -9.25 3.63
CA ALA A 121 -12.46 -9.76 3.71
C ALA A 121 -12.20 -10.99 2.81
N GLY A 122 -13.15 -11.33 1.94
CA GLY A 122 -13.07 -12.50 1.06
C GLY A 122 -13.28 -13.82 1.80
N ASN A 123 -12.76 -14.91 1.23
CA ASN A 123 -12.88 -16.24 1.82
C ASN A 123 -11.95 -16.36 3.05
N PRO A 124 -12.47 -16.72 4.25
CA PRO A 124 -11.69 -16.85 5.47
C PRO A 124 -10.55 -17.88 5.43
N THR A 125 -10.55 -18.80 4.46
CA THR A 125 -9.43 -19.76 4.29
C THR A 125 -8.34 -19.26 3.35
N GLN A 126 -8.48 -18.05 2.80
CA GLN A 126 -7.63 -17.51 1.74
C GLN A 126 -7.18 -16.08 2.06
N GLY A 127 -8.10 -15.16 2.30
CA GLY A 127 -7.77 -13.75 2.59
C GLY A 127 -7.34 -12.93 1.37
N TRP A 128 -7.60 -13.40 0.15
CA TRP A 128 -7.48 -12.62 -1.08
C TRP A 128 -8.82 -12.56 -1.82
N TYR A 129 -9.05 -11.47 -2.55
CA TYR A 129 -10.26 -11.21 -3.33
C TYR A 129 -10.02 -10.02 -4.29
N SER A 130 -10.99 -9.75 -5.15
CA SER A 130 -10.99 -8.56 -6.01
C SER A 130 -12.35 -7.85 -6.00
N THR A 131 -12.36 -6.58 -6.35
CA THR A 131 -13.57 -5.77 -6.51
C THR A 131 -13.37 -4.67 -7.54
N ASP A 132 -14.41 -4.38 -8.31
CA ASP A 132 -14.42 -3.27 -9.25
C ASP A 132 -15.16 -2.07 -8.64
N LEU A 133 -14.50 -0.92 -8.61
CA LEU A 133 -15.08 0.36 -8.19
C LEU A 133 -14.90 1.39 -9.29
N GLY A 134 -15.99 1.69 -9.99
CA GLY A 134 -15.96 2.64 -11.12
C GLY A 134 -15.04 2.14 -12.22
N ALA A 135 -13.94 2.86 -12.46
CA ALA A 135 -12.91 2.51 -13.46
C ALA A 135 -11.71 1.75 -12.87
N LEU A 136 -11.76 1.42 -11.58
CA LEU A 136 -10.67 0.77 -10.86
C LEU A 136 -10.99 -0.70 -10.63
N HIS A 137 -10.13 -1.58 -11.12
CA HIS A 137 -10.02 -2.95 -10.63
C HIS A 137 -9.12 -2.96 -9.41
N ILE A 138 -9.60 -3.49 -8.28
CA ILE A 138 -8.83 -3.60 -7.05
C ILE A 138 -8.63 -5.07 -6.73
N VAL A 139 -7.39 -5.49 -6.53
CA VAL A 139 -7.06 -6.82 -6.04
C VAL A 139 -6.42 -6.73 -4.66
N ALA A 140 -7.05 -7.35 -3.66
CA ALA A 140 -6.53 -7.50 -2.31
C ALA A 140 -5.85 -8.86 -2.23
N LEU A 141 -4.53 -8.88 -2.06
CA LEU A 141 -3.73 -10.10 -1.95
C LEU A 141 -3.30 -10.34 -0.51
N ASN A 142 -3.19 -11.62 -0.15
CA ASN A 142 -2.64 -12.06 1.11
C ASN A 142 -1.14 -12.33 0.93
N SER A 143 -0.32 -11.38 1.38
CA SER A 143 1.14 -11.48 1.31
C SER A 143 1.75 -12.33 2.42
N ILE A 144 0.95 -12.92 3.31
CA ILE A 144 1.48 -13.74 4.42
C ILE A 144 1.78 -15.14 3.89
N CYS A 145 2.81 -15.20 3.05
CA CYS A 145 3.14 -16.35 2.21
C CYS A 145 3.33 -17.67 2.98
N PRO A 146 3.89 -17.69 4.20
CA PRO A 146 3.92 -18.92 5.00
C PRO A 146 2.53 -19.52 5.31
N ASN A 147 1.47 -18.70 5.31
CA ASN A 147 0.11 -19.12 5.64
C ASN A 147 -0.67 -19.57 4.40
N VAL A 148 -0.41 -18.97 3.24
CA VAL A 148 -1.24 -19.17 2.04
C VAL A 148 -0.50 -19.65 0.79
N GLY A 149 0.81 -19.48 0.73
CA GLY A 149 1.61 -19.66 -0.46
C GLY A 149 1.43 -18.52 -1.48
N CYS A 150 2.55 -17.97 -1.92
CA CYS A 150 2.62 -16.91 -2.95
C CYS A 150 3.39 -17.36 -4.21
N GLY A 151 3.81 -18.62 -4.25
CA GLY A 151 4.62 -19.17 -5.34
C GLY A 151 3.82 -19.35 -6.64
N SER A 152 4.53 -19.32 -7.76
CA SER A 152 3.94 -19.55 -9.08
C SER A 152 3.22 -20.90 -9.17
N GLY A 153 2.02 -20.90 -9.77
CA GLY A 153 1.13 -22.06 -9.86
C GLY A 153 0.38 -22.39 -8.56
N GLY A 154 0.56 -21.59 -7.50
CA GLY A 154 -0.22 -21.68 -6.27
C GLY A 154 -1.67 -21.22 -6.45
N ALA A 155 -2.51 -21.44 -5.44
CA ALA A 155 -3.93 -21.08 -5.51
C ALA A 155 -4.16 -19.57 -5.67
N GLN A 156 -3.36 -18.74 -4.98
CA GLN A 156 -3.44 -17.28 -5.07
C GLN A 156 -2.90 -16.75 -6.41
N ASP A 157 -1.77 -17.28 -6.90
CA ASP A 157 -1.21 -16.97 -8.22
C ASP A 157 -2.19 -17.32 -9.35
N ALA A 158 -2.76 -18.53 -9.33
CA ALA A 158 -3.77 -18.94 -10.30
C ALA A 158 -5.04 -18.08 -10.24
N PHE A 159 -5.47 -17.67 -9.05
CA PHE A 159 -6.57 -16.71 -8.87
C PHE A 159 -6.21 -15.37 -9.52
N LEU A 160 -5.08 -14.78 -9.15
CA LEU A 160 -4.65 -13.46 -9.60
C LEU A 160 -4.58 -13.38 -11.13
N ARG A 161 -3.93 -14.36 -11.78
CA ARG A 161 -3.83 -14.38 -13.24
C ARG A 161 -5.19 -14.48 -13.92
N ALA A 162 -6.09 -15.31 -13.39
CA ALA A 162 -7.43 -15.47 -13.95
C ALA A 162 -8.28 -14.20 -13.74
N ASP A 163 -8.14 -13.58 -12.58
CA ASP A 163 -8.83 -12.35 -12.21
C ASP A 163 -8.38 -11.18 -13.10
N LEU A 164 -7.06 -10.93 -13.21
CA LEU A 164 -6.51 -9.89 -14.08
C LEU A 164 -6.92 -10.08 -15.54
N ALA A 165 -6.87 -11.31 -16.05
CA ALA A 165 -7.30 -11.61 -17.42
C ALA A 165 -8.80 -11.33 -17.67
N ALA A 166 -9.64 -11.47 -16.64
CA ALA A 166 -11.08 -11.20 -16.72
C ALA A 166 -11.43 -9.70 -16.59
N HIS A 167 -10.48 -8.87 -16.16
CA HIS A 167 -10.69 -7.43 -15.89
C HIS A 167 -9.83 -6.50 -16.75
N MET A 168 -9.24 -6.98 -17.85
CA MET A 168 -8.41 -6.16 -18.76
C MET A 168 -9.15 -4.97 -19.40
N GLN A 169 -10.48 -4.91 -19.30
CA GLN A 169 -11.29 -3.77 -19.70
C GLN A 169 -11.26 -2.60 -18.70
N GLN A 170 -10.82 -2.83 -17.46
CA GLN A 170 -10.74 -1.79 -16.44
C GLN A 170 -9.57 -0.85 -16.74
N PRO A 171 -9.79 0.47 -16.78
CA PRO A 171 -8.73 1.43 -17.11
C PRO A 171 -7.55 1.46 -16.14
N CYS A 172 -7.80 1.13 -14.86
CA CYS A 172 -6.77 1.13 -13.84
C CYS A 172 -6.85 -0.14 -12.98
N THR A 173 -5.70 -0.68 -12.59
CA THR A 173 -5.59 -1.79 -11.64
C THR A 173 -4.73 -1.38 -10.43
N LEU A 174 -5.32 -1.51 -9.24
CA LEU A 174 -4.67 -1.29 -7.95
C LEU A 174 -4.54 -2.63 -7.22
N ALA A 175 -3.32 -2.99 -6.84
CA ALA A 175 -3.08 -4.09 -5.92
C ALA A 175 -2.81 -3.58 -4.50
N LEU A 176 -3.42 -4.25 -3.52
CA LEU A 176 -3.27 -3.98 -2.10
C LEU A 176 -2.79 -5.25 -1.42
N PHE A 177 -1.65 -5.21 -0.73
CA PHE A 177 -1.17 -6.32 0.09
C PHE A 177 -0.26 -5.82 1.22
N HIS A 178 -0.09 -6.57 2.30
CA HIS A 178 0.54 -6.03 3.49
C HIS A 178 2.08 -5.90 3.38
N GLU A 179 2.79 -6.99 3.08
CA GLU A 179 4.25 -7.05 3.08
C GLU A 179 4.84 -6.62 1.71
N PRO A 180 5.68 -5.56 1.66
CA PRO A 180 6.21 -5.04 0.40
C PRO A 180 7.31 -5.91 -0.20
N LEU A 181 7.42 -5.91 -1.53
CA LEU A 181 8.57 -6.48 -2.25
C LEU A 181 9.78 -5.54 -2.19
N PHE A 182 9.53 -4.22 -2.13
CA PHE A 182 10.55 -3.20 -2.04
C PHE A 182 10.33 -2.30 -0.82
N THR A 183 11.32 -2.24 0.07
CA THR A 183 11.34 -1.28 1.18
C THR A 183 12.78 -0.94 1.55
N SER A 184 13.00 0.29 1.97
CA SER A 184 14.25 0.77 2.55
C SER A 184 14.18 0.87 4.08
N SER A 185 13.16 0.30 4.72
CA SER A 185 13.09 0.21 6.18
C SER A 185 14.30 -0.54 6.76
N SER A 186 14.83 -0.11 7.89
CA SER A 186 15.90 -0.85 8.60
C SER A 186 15.36 -1.96 9.51
N GLU A 187 14.06 -1.95 9.81
CA GLU A 187 13.41 -2.91 10.70
C GLU A 187 12.75 -4.07 9.93
N ILE A 188 12.45 -3.85 8.64
CA ILE A 188 11.71 -4.80 7.82
C ILE A 188 12.61 -5.43 6.76
N THR A 189 12.50 -6.75 6.62
CA THR A 189 13.07 -7.47 5.48
C THR A 189 12.05 -7.50 4.34
N PRO A 190 12.40 -7.07 3.12
CA PRO A 190 11.47 -7.16 1.98
C PRO A 190 11.00 -8.60 1.74
N ASN A 191 9.71 -8.80 1.50
CA ASN A 191 9.15 -10.12 1.26
C ASN A 191 9.43 -10.55 -0.20
N THR A 192 10.46 -11.35 -0.42
CA THR A 192 10.81 -11.83 -1.76
C THR A 192 9.91 -12.94 -2.27
N ASP A 193 9.13 -13.59 -1.41
CA ASP A 193 8.23 -14.69 -1.77
C ASP A 193 7.00 -14.19 -2.54
N ILE A 194 6.67 -12.90 -2.43
CA ILE A 194 5.59 -12.25 -3.19
C ILE A 194 5.95 -11.97 -4.65
N ARG A 195 7.21 -12.14 -5.04
CA ARG A 195 7.72 -11.79 -6.39
C ARG A 195 6.91 -12.41 -7.55
N PRO A 196 6.43 -13.67 -7.49
CA PRO A 196 5.59 -14.22 -8.55
C PRO A 196 4.29 -13.43 -8.74
N LEU A 197 3.62 -13.03 -7.66
CA LEU A 197 2.40 -12.22 -7.74
C LEU A 197 2.70 -10.82 -8.27
N PHE A 198 3.83 -10.21 -7.88
CA PHE A 198 4.28 -8.95 -8.46
C PHE A 198 4.53 -9.09 -9.97
N GLN A 199 5.15 -10.18 -10.40
CA GLN A 199 5.40 -10.43 -11.82
C GLN A 199 4.09 -10.58 -12.60
N ASP A 200 3.09 -11.28 -12.06
CA ASP A 200 1.77 -11.35 -12.69
C ASP A 200 1.13 -9.96 -12.78
N LEU A 201 1.19 -9.14 -11.73
CA LEU A 201 0.72 -7.75 -11.78
C LEU A 201 1.43 -6.93 -12.85
N HIS A 202 2.74 -7.12 -13.04
CA HIS A 202 3.54 -6.40 -14.04
C HIS A 202 3.19 -6.86 -15.46
N ASP A 203 3.07 -8.17 -15.67
CA ASP A 203 2.69 -8.78 -16.95
C ASP A 203 1.30 -8.34 -17.43
N PHE A 204 0.39 -8.03 -16.50
CA PHE A 204 -0.95 -7.52 -16.76
C PHE A 204 -1.07 -5.99 -16.58
N HIS A 205 0.04 -5.27 -16.47
CA HIS A 205 0.10 -3.80 -16.45
C HIS A 205 -0.68 -3.15 -15.29
N ALA A 206 -0.57 -3.70 -14.08
CA ALA A 206 -1.09 -3.01 -12.90
C ALA A 206 -0.41 -1.64 -12.69
N ASP A 207 -1.18 -0.63 -12.30
CA ASP A 207 -0.69 0.75 -12.22
C ASP A 207 0.01 1.05 -10.89
N LEU A 208 -0.55 0.50 -9.80
CA LEU A 208 -0.18 0.85 -8.44
C LEU A 208 -0.26 -0.36 -7.51
N ILE A 209 0.76 -0.49 -6.67
CA ILE A 209 0.78 -1.37 -5.52
C ILE A 209 0.85 -0.50 -4.26
N VAL A 210 0.01 -0.81 -3.26
CA VAL A 210 0.10 -0.18 -1.93
C VAL A 210 0.28 -1.23 -0.85
N ASN A 211 1.25 -0.98 0.03
CA ASN A 211 1.66 -1.85 1.12
C ASN A 211 1.62 -1.18 2.49
N GLY A 212 1.74 -1.99 3.55
CA GLY A 212 1.99 -1.56 4.92
C GLY A 212 3.32 -2.15 5.41
N HIS A 213 3.30 -2.74 6.61
CA HIS A 213 4.34 -3.54 7.27
C HIS A 213 5.59 -2.76 7.67
N ALA A 214 6.19 -2.03 6.73
CA ALA A 214 7.19 -1.04 7.04
C ALA A 214 6.49 0.22 7.55
N HIS A 215 6.70 0.54 8.84
CA HIS A 215 6.03 1.66 9.51
C HIS A 215 6.59 3.03 9.10
N ASN A 216 6.56 3.31 7.80
CA ASN A 216 6.99 4.55 7.17
C ASN A 216 6.21 4.74 5.86
N TYR A 217 6.45 5.87 5.21
CA TYR A 217 6.03 6.12 3.86
C TYR A 217 7.23 6.02 2.92
N GLU A 218 7.09 5.25 1.85
CA GLU A 218 8.08 5.19 0.78
C GLU A 218 7.38 5.04 -0.57
N ARG A 219 7.84 5.80 -1.57
CA ARG A 219 7.35 5.70 -2.95
C ARG A 219 8.49 5.40 -3.91
N PHE A 220 8.27 4.43 -4.78
CA PHE A 220 9.22 3.98 -5.78
C PHE A 220 8.93 4.58 -7.17
N ALA A 221 9.94 4.61 -8.04
CA ALA A 221 9.74 4.81 -9.47
C ALA A 221 9.17 3.53 -10.11
N PRO A 222 8.49 3.62 -11.27
CA PRO A 222 8.01 2.46 -12.02
C PRO A 222 9.10 1.42 -12.24
N GLN A 223 8.90 0.20 -11.74
CA GLN A 223 9.88 -0.88 -11.85
C GLN A 223 9.23 -2.25 -12.05
N ASP A 224 10.01 -3.18 -12.60
CA ASP A 224 9.62 -4.58 -12.72
C ASP A 224 9.79 -5.35 -11.40
N ALA A 225 9.37 -6.61 -11.39
CA ALA A 225 9.47 -7.48 -10.23
C ALA A 225 10.92 -7.74 -9.78
N ASN A 226 11.95 -7.37 -10.56
CA ASN A 226 13.37 -7.52 -10.21
C ASN A 226 14.00 -6.20 -9.72
N GLY A 227 13.23 -5.11 -9.69
CA GLY A 227 13.69 -3.77 -9.31
C GLY A 227 14.41 -3.05 -10.44
N ALA A 228 14.29 -3.51 -11.69
CA ALA A 228 14.78 -2.77 -12.83
C ALA A 228 13.79 -1.65 -13.19
N LEU A 229 14.30 -0.44 -13.40
CA LEU A 229 13.50 0.70 -13.82
C LEU A 229 12.81 0.39 -15.16
N ASP A 230 11.49 0.45 -15.18
CA ASP A 230 10.68 0.25 -16.38
C ASP A 230 9.66 1.39 -16.49
N LEU A 231 10.01 2.41 -17.26
CA LEU A 231 9.16 3.59 -17.46
C LEU A 231 7.96 3.32 -18.38
N ALA A 232 7.93 2.18 -19.07
CA ALA A 232 6.88 1.84 -20.02
C ALA A 232 5.79 0.99 -19.36
N ASN A 233 6.17 -0.03 -18.58
CA ASN A 233 5.25 -0.99 -17.98
C ASN A 233 5.47 -1.24 -16.48
N GLY A 234 6.46 -0.58 -15.87
CA GLY A 234 6.77 -0.77 -14.46
C GLY A 234 5.65 -0.30 -13.54
N ILE A 235 5.55 -0.92 -12.38
CA ILE A 235 4.53 -0.60 -11.38
C ILE A 235 5.11 0.39 -10.38
N ILE A 236 4.31 1.36 -9.95
CA ILE A 236 4.64 2.18 -8.79
C ILE A 236 4.27 1.38 -7.54
N GLU A 237 5.26 1.08 -6.68
CA GLU A 237 5.00 0.58 -5.33
C GLU A 237 5.01 1.77 -4.34
N ILE A 238 4.06 1.76 -3.41
CA ILE A 238 4.00 2.69 -2.28
C ILE A 238 3.87 1.90 -0.98
N VAL A 239 4.85 2.03 -0.11
CA VAL A 239 4.71 1.66 1.30
C VAL A 239 3.97 2.80 2.00
N ALA A 240 2.84 2.47 2.61
CA ALA A 240 1.97 3.38 3.36
C ALA A 240 1.67 2.82 4.76
N GLY A 241 2.69 2.31 5.46
CA GLY A 241 2.57 1.86 6.86
C GLY A 241 2.59 3.02 7.85
N THR A 242 1.65 3.94 7.67
CA THR A 242 1.62 5.23 8.39
C THR A 242 0.34 5.39 9.22
N GLY A 243 -0.36 4.28 9.47
CA GLY A 243 -1.71 4.26 10.03
C GLY A 243 -1.80 4.71 11.47
N GLY A 244 -0.80 4.43 12.31
CA GLY A 244 -0.78 4.96 13.67
C GLY A 244 -0.07 4.15 14.75
N ASP A 245 0.48 2.97 14.45
CA ASP A 245 1.16 2.15 15.47
C ASP A 245 2.49 2.77 15.93
N SER A 246 3.48 2.84 15.04
CA SER A 246 4.81 3.35 15.37
C SER A 246 5.54 3.84 14.09
N HIS A 247 6.82 4.18 14.20
CA HIS A 247 7.64 4.59 13.05
C HIS A 247 8.91 3.74 12.94
N PHE A 248 9.24 3.30 11.73
CA PHE A 248 10.49 2.60 11.44
C PHE A 248 11.46 3.45 10.62
N PRO A 249 12.73 3.55 11.04
CA PRO A 249 13.74 4.30 10.32
C PRO A 249 14.12 3.62 8.99
N PHE A 250 14.83 4.37 8.14
CA PHE A 250 15.38 3.84 6.90
C PHE A 250 16.82 3.34 7.09
N THR A 251 17.20 2.30 6.35
CA THR A 251 18.58 1.87 6.21
C THR A 251 19.42 2.86 5.38
N ALA A 252 20.75 2.78 5.52
CA ALA A 252 21.68 3.62 4.77
C ALA A 252 21.71 3.29 3.27
N THR A 253 21.49 2.01 2.91
CA THR A 253 21.43 1.55 1.51
C THR A 253 19.99 1.35 1.11
N LEU A 254 19.49 2.19 0.21
CA LEU A 254 18.09 2.19 -0.19
C LEU A 254 17.79 1.09 -1.21
N ALA A 255 16.55 0.61 -1.21
CA ALA A 255 16.04 -0.25 -2.25
C ALA A 255 16.08 0.47 -3.62
N PRO A 256 16.20 -0.29 -4.73
CA PRO A 256 16.19 0.28 -6.08
C PRO A 256 15.01 1.22 -6.29
N ASN A 257 15.25 2.31 -7.01
CA ASN A 257 14.21 3.25 -7.43
C ASN A 257 13.41 3.93 -6.31
N SER A 258 13.89 3.94 -5.05
CA SER A 258 13.30 4.74 -3.97
C SER A 258 13.37 6.25 -4.30
N LEU A 259 12.23 6.94 -4.33
CA LEU A 259 12.12 8.35 -4.71
C LEU A 259 11.79 9.27 -3.55
N VAL A 260 10.78 8.93 -2.76
CA VAL A 260 10.25 9.77 -1.68
C VAL A 260 10.08 8.93 -0.44
N ARG A 261 10.45 9.49 0.71
CA ARG A 261 10.49 8.79 2.00
C ARG A 261 10.06 9.72 3.12
N ASN A 262 9.30 9.19 4.08
CA ASN A 262 8.98 9.86 5.35
C ASN A 262 8.88 8.79 6.45
N ALA A 263 9.50 9.01 7.61
CA ALA A 263 9.47 8.07 8.74
C ALA A 263 9.20 8.79 10.07
N ASP A 264 8.57 9.96 10.03
CA ASP A 264 8.35 10.81 11.20
C ASP A 264 6.92 11.36 11.30
N THR A 265 6.04 10.99 10.38
CA THR A 265 4.64 11.39 10.41
C THR A 265 3.71 10.21 10.17
N PHE A 266 2.57 10.22 10.86
CA PHE A 266 1.43 9.39 10.51
C PHE A 266 0.58 10.07 9.44
N GLY A 267 -0.12 9.29 8.63
CA GLY A 267 -0.89 9.81 7.51
C GLY A 267 -1.75 8.76 6.83
N VAL A 268 -2.43 9.20 5.77
CA VAL A 268 -3.14 8.32 4.84
C VAL A 268 -2.75 8.71 3.42
N LEU A 269 -2.53 7.73 2.58
CA LEU A 269 -2.40 7.91 1.14
C LEU A 269 -3.80 8.16 0.56
N LYS A 270 -3.93 9.14 -0.34
CA LYS A 270 -5.14 9.40 -1.12
C LYS A 270 -4.84 9.15 -2.58
N VAL A 271 -5.63 8.29 -3.22
CA VAL A 271 -5.53 7.94 -4.64
C VAL A 271 -6.84 8.19 -5.36
#